data_AF-A0A7C6E5U4-F1
#
_entry.id   AF-A0A7C6E5U4-F1
#
_cell.length_a   1.000
_cell.length_b   1.000
_cell.length_c   1.000
_cell.angle_alpha   90.00
_cell.angle_beta   90.00
_cell.angle_gamma   90.00
#
_symmetry.space_group_name_H-M   'P 1'
#
loop_
_entity.id
_entity.type
_entity.pdbx_description
1 polymer ?
#
loop_
_entity_poly.entity_id
_entity_poly.type
_entity_poly.pdbx_seq_one_letter_code
_entity_poly.pdbx_strand_id
1 'polypeptide(L)'
;MRLISKWLIAWAWGGAAASLAAEPSVEHIVIVADSRQLSGWQAWLTNLYNESHLYFALATIITIPALGLVIGKLMDVLLGALGIDLRTRKLTEH
;
A
#
# COMPACT_ATOMS: atom_id res chain seq x y z
N MET A 1 -29.33 -13.64 8.38
CA MET A 1 -28.97 -12.25 8.74
C MET A 1 -27.99 -12.15 9.92
N ARG A 2 -27.00 -13.04 10.05
CA ARG A 2 -25.97 -13.00 11.12
C ARG A 2 -24.54 -12.85 10.58
N LEU A 3 -24.37 -12.95 9.26
CA LEU A 3 -23.07 -12.86 8.60
C LEU A 3 -22.69 -11.40 8.30
N ILE A 4 -23.67 -10.60 7.85
CA ILE A 4 -23.49 -9.17 7.57
C ILE A 4 -23.18 -8.37 8.85
N SER A 5 -23.76 -8.75 9.99
CA SER A 5 -23.47 -8.10 11.27
C SER A 5 -22.05 -8.36 11.77
N LYS A 6 -21.46 -9.53 11.48
CA LYS A 6 -20.07 -9.83 11.84
C LYS A 6 -19.08 -8.97 11.04
N TRP A 7 -19.37 -8.72 9.77
CA TRP A 7 -18.54 -7.85 8.93
C TRP A 7 -18.67 -6.37 9.30
N LEU A 8 -19.87 -5.91 9.67
CA LEU A 8 -20.10 -4.56 10.20
C LEU A 8 -19.39 -4.34 11.54
N ILE A 9 -19.37 -5.33 12.42
CA ILE A 9 -18.61 -5.28 13.67
C ILE A 9 -17.12 -5.28 13.36
N ALA A 10 -16.62 -6.14 12.47
CA ALA A 10 -15.21 -6.13 12.08
C ALA A 10 -14.77 -4.78 11.47
N TRP A 11 -15.62 -4.14 10.65
CA TRP A 11 -15.37 -2.79 10.13
C TRP A 11 -15.44 -1.70 11.21
N ALA A 12 -16.38 -1.81 12.16
CA ALA A 12 -16.50 -0.87 13.26
C ALA A 12 -15.30 -0.94 14.22
N TRP A 13 -14.78 -2.14 14.48
CA TRP A 13 -13.58 -2.33 15.30
C TRP A 13 -12.28 -1.99 14.54
N GLY A 14 -12.19 -2.32 13.25
CA GLY A 14 -11.04 -1.97 12.41
C GLY A 14 -10.95 -0.47 12.07
N GLY A 15 -12.10 0.19 11.87
CA GLY A 15 -12.19 1.63 11.64
C GLY A 15 -11.96 2.45 12.92
N ALA A 16 -12.44 1.97 14.07
CA ALA A 16 -12.16 2.60 15.36
C ALA A 16 -10.66 2.55 15.71
N ALA A 17 -9.96 1.46 15.37
CA ALA A 17 -8.51 1.37 15.54
C ALA A 17 -7.76 2.42 14.71
N ALA A 18 -8.25 2.76 13.52
CA ALA A 18 -7.65 3.82 12.69
C ALA A 18 -7.89 5.24 13.27
N SER A 19 -9.00 5.46 14.00
CA SER A 19 -9.28 6.75 14.67
C SER A 19 -8.68 6.87 16.08
N LEU A 20 -8.40 5.75 16.75
CA LEU A 20 -7.77 5.69 18.07
C LEU A 20 -6.24 5.69 18.01
N ALA A 21 -5.66 5.62 16.80
CA ALA A 21 -4.26 5.93 16.55
C ALA A 21 -3.98 7.45 16.55
N ALA A 22 -4.90 8.28 17.06
CA ALA A 22 -4.56 9.61 17.54
C ALA A 22 -3.79 9.45 18.87
N GLU A 23 -2.50 9.17 18.75
CA GLU A 23 -1.59 9.13 19.90
C GLU A 23 -1.69 10.43 20.72
N PRO A 24 -1.65 10.36 22.06
CA PRO A 24 -1.68 11.54 22.92
C PRO A 24 -0.54 12.46 22.50
N SER A 25 -0.91 13.68 22.09
CA SER A 25 -0.04 14.79 21.65
C SER A 25 1.44 14.48 21.86
N VAL A 26 2.01 13.80 20.87
CA VAL A 26 3.42 13.46 20.83
C VAL A 26 4.14 14.79 21.05
N GLU A 27 4.88 14.90 22.16
CA GLU A 27 5.89 15.96 22.34
C GLU A 27 6.51 16.23 20.99
N HIS A 28 6.68 17.48 20.57
CA HIS A 28 7.01 17.87 19.20
C HIS A 28 8.32 17.21 18.69
N ILE A 29 8.26 15.90 18.42
CA ILE A 29 9.33 15.05 17.95
C ILE A 29 9.39 15.38 16.49
N VAL A 30 10.44 16.10 16.13
CA VAL A 30 10.74 16.37 14.73
C VAL A 30 11.20 15.05 14.14
N ILE A 31 10.28 14.33 13.51
CA ILE A 31 10.57 13.09 12.80
C ILE A 31 11.29 13.48 11.50
N VAL A 32 12.61 13.45 11.55
CA VAL A 32 13.49 13.67 10.39
C VAL A 32 14.10 12.34 10.00
N ALA A 33 14.00 11.99 8.73
CA ALA A 33 14.64 10.82 8.19
C ALA A 33 16.12 11.11 7.91
N ASP A 34 17.03 10.22 8.35
CA ASP A 34 18.47 10.39 8.14
C ASP A 34 18.83 10.15 6.66
N SER A 35 19.24 11.20 5.95
CA SER A 35 19.63 11.14 4.53
C SER A 35 21.14 11.10 4.29
N ARG A 36 21.95 11.07 5.35
CA ARG A 36 23.41 11.31 5.27
C ARG A 36 24.20 10.20 4.58
N GLN A 37 23.72 8.97 4.62
CA GLN A 37 24.37 7.81 3.98
C GLN A 37 23.59 7.30 2.76
N LEU A 38 22.53 8.00 2.37
CA LEU A 38 21.69 7.60 1.25
C LEU A 38 22.19 8.28 -0.02
N SER A 39 22.11 7.57 -1.14
CA SER A 39 22.43 8.13 -2.46
C SER A 39 21.37 7.73 -3.49
N GLY A 40 21.27 8.50 -4.57
CA GLY A 40 20.33 8.26 -5.66
C GLY A 40 18.87 8.40 -5.24
N TRP A 41 18.03 7.45 -5.66
CA TRP A 41 16.56 7.50 -5.46
C TRP A 41 16.15 7.42 -3.99
N GLN A 42 16.94 6.74 -3.15
CA GLN A 42 16.67 6.65 -1.72
C GLN A 42 16.90 8.00 -1.04
N ALA A 43 17.99 8.69 -1.37
CA ALA A 43 18.26 10.04 -0.87
C ALA A 43 17.18 11.03 -1.31
N TRP A 44 16.75 10.94 -2.57
CA TRP A 44 15.67 11.77 -3.09
C TRP A 44 14.36 11.55 -2.33
N LEU A 45 13.96 10.29 -2.11
CA LEU A 45 12.74 9.96 -1.38
C LEU A 45 12.79 10.43 0.08
N THR A 46 13.94 10.26 0.74
CA THR A 46 14.18 10.68 2.13
C THR A 46 14.18 12.21 2.25
N ASN A 47 14.78 12.93 1.29
CA ASN A 47 14.75 14.39 1.27
C ASN A 47 13.33 14.91 0.99
N LEU A 48 12.56 14.25 0.12
CA LEU A 48 11.16 14.61 -0.13
C LEU A 48 10.30 14.49 1.14
N TYR A 49 10.54 13.46 1.95
CA TYR A 49 9.89 13.30 3.26
C TYR A 49 10.25 14.44 4.23
N ASN A 50 11.53 14.82 4.28
CA ASN A 50 12.02 15.86 5.18
C ASN A 50 11.57 17.28 4.79
N GLU A 51 11.43 17.56 3.49
CA GLU A 51 10.99 18.86 2.98
C GLU A 51 9.47 19.01 3.03
N SER A 52 8.71 17.95 2.70
CA SER A 52 7.25 17.99 2.73
C SER A 52 6.60 16.60 2.80
N HIS A 53 6.00 16.30 3.96
CA HIS A 53 5.21 15.08 4.16
C HIS A 53 4.01 14.96 3.21
N LEU A 54 3.41 16.08 2.78
CA LEU A 54 2.27 16.06 1.86
C LEU A 54 2.68 15.60 0.45
N TYR A 55 3.80 16.13 -0.07
CA TYR A 55 4.31 15.68 -1.37
C TYR A 55 4.77 14.22 -1.32
N PHE A 56 5.40 13.81 -0.22
CA PHE A 56 5.75 12.40 -0.01
C PHE A 56 4.51 11.49 0.02
N ALA A 57 3.44 11.90 0.70
CA ALA A 57 2.19 11.14 0.75
C ALA A 57 1.54 11.01 -0.63
N LEU A 58 1.47 12.09 -1.41
CA LEU A 58 0.94 12.05 -2.77
C LEU A 58 1.80 11.18 -3.69
N ALA A 59 3.12 11.31 -3.60
CA ALA A 59 4.05 10.51 -4.40
C ALA A 59 3.87 9.01 -4.13
N THR A 60 3.72 8.61 -2.86
CA THR A 60 3.54 7.19 -2.48
C THR A 60 2.14 6.66 -2.83
N ILE A 61 1.08 7.45 -2.62
CA ILE A 61 -0.31 7.10 -3.01
C ILE A 61 -0.42 6.82 -4.51
N ILE A 62 0.36 7.50 -5.35
CA ILE A 62 0.34 7.28 -6.80
C ILE A 62 1.28 6.15 -7.20
N THR A 63 2.51 6.16 -6.69
CA THR A 63 3.58 5.25 -7.16
C THR A 63 3.31 3.79 -6.79
N ILE A 64 2.82 3.53 -5.57
CA ILE A 64 2.57 2.15 -5.10
C ILE A 64 1.52 1.43 -5.95
N PRO A 65 0.29 1.96 -6.16
CA PRO A 65 -0.68 1.29 -7.02
C PRO A 65 -0.24 1.24 -8.48
N ALA A 66 0.45 2.27 -9.00
CA ALA A 66 1.00 2.23 -10.34
C ALA A 66 1.99 1.06 -10.51
N LEU A 67 2.90 0.87 -9.56
CA LEU A 67 3.84 -0.26 -9.56
C LEU A 67 3.12 -1.60 -9.44
N GLY A 68 2.08 -1.68 -8.59
CA GLY A 68 1.24 -2.87 -8.47
C GLY A 68 0.55 -3.26 -9.78
N LEU A 69 0.02 -2.27 -10.53
CA LEU A 69 -0.58 -2.50 -11.85
C LEU A 69 0.45 -2.98 -12.87
N VAL A 70 1.65 -2.38 -12.88
CA VAL A 70 2.74 -2.78 -13.78
C VAL A 70 3.21 -4.20 -13.49
N ILE A 71 3.45 -4.52 -12.22
CA ILE A 71 3.88 -5.86 -11.80
C ILE A 71 2.76 -6.88 -12.09
N GLY A 72 1.50 -6.56 -11.78
CA GLY A 72 0.37 -7.44 -12.07
C GLY A 72 0.27 -7.77 -13.56
N LYS A 73 0.35 -6.75 -14.41
CA LYS A 73 0.34 -6.95 -15.87
C LYS A 73 1.56 -7.74 -16.36
N LEU A 74 2.73 -7.52 -15.76
CA LEU A 74 3.94 -8.29 -16.07
C LEU A 74 3.76 -9.78 -15.68
N MET A 75 3.17 -10.05 -14.51
CA MET A 75 2.88 -11.42 -14.06
C MET A 75 1.89 -12.11 -15.00
N ASP A 76 0.84 -11.42 -15.46
CA ASP A 76 -0.08 -11.98 -16.44
C ASP A 76 0.65 -12.42 -17.73
N VAL A 77 1.61 -11.63 -18.20
CA VAL A 77 2.41 -11.96 -19.38
C VAL A 77 3.34 -13.15 -19.12
N LEU A 78 4.00 -13.19 -17.96
CA LEU A 78 4.90 -14.30 -17.60
C LEU A 78 4.13 -15.61 -17.42
N LEU A 79 2.98 -15.59 -16.75
CA LEU A 79 2.12 -16.77 -16.58
C LEU A 79 1.58 -17.27 -17.93
N GLY A 80 1.20 -16.35 -18.82
CA GLY A 80 0.84 -16.67 -20.20
C GLY A 80 1.99 -17.32 -20.99
N ALA A 81 3.22 -16.81 -20.83
CA ALA A 81 4.40 -17.40 -21.46
C ALA A 81 4.74 -18.80 -20.94
N LEU A 82 4.41 -19.10 -19.68
CA LEU A 82 4.58 -20.42 -19.06
C LEU A 82 3.43 -21.39 -19.37
N GLY A 83 2.40 -20.96 -20.12
CA GLY A 83 1.24 -21.79 -20.45
C GLY A 83 0.24 -21.97 -19.30
N ILE A 84 0.42 -21.25 -18.19
CA ILE A 84 -0.54 -21.20 -17.08
C ILE A 84 -1.51 -20.07 -17.39
N ASP A 85 -2.47 -20.35 -18.27
CA ASP A 85 -3.54 -19.41 -18.59
C ASP A 85 -4.69 -19.53 -17.59
N LEU A 86 -4.80 -18.54 -16.69
CA LEU A 86 -5.91 -18.44 -15.73
C LEU A 86 -7.14 -17.75 -16.33
N ARG A 87 -7.08 -17.24 -17.56
CA ARG A 87 -8.21 -16.56 -18.22
C ARG A 87 -9.25 -17.55 -18.73
N THR A 88 -8.79 -18.74 -19.12
CA THR A 88 -9.65 -19.81 -19.60
C THR A 88 -9.83 -20.86 -18.52
N ARG A 89 -10.43 -20.48 -17.38
CA ARG A 89 -10.98 -21.46 -16.45
C ARG A 89 -12.15 -22.11 -17.18
N LYS A 90 -11.88 -23.19 -17.92
CA LYS A 90 -12.91 -24.22 -18.10
C LYS A 90 -13.41 -24.46 -16.69
N LEU A 91 -14.71 -24.27 -16.54
CA LEU A 91 -15.53 -24.69 -15.43
C LEU A 91 -15.46 -26.23 -15.34
N THR A 92 -14.26 -26.77 -15.11
CA THR A 92 -13.98 -28.18 -14.83
C THR A 92 -14.40 -28.45 -13.38
N GLU A 93 -15.61 -28.03 -13.04
CA GLU A 93 -16.43 -28.59 -11.98
C GLU A 93 -17.57 -29.33 -12.68
N HIS A 94 -17.20 -30.40 -13.38
CA HIS A 94 -18.00 -31.60 -13.63
C HIS A 94 -17.11 -32.79 -13.24
#